data_AF-A0A8G0KSV3-F1
#
_entry.id   AF-A0A8G0KSV3-F1
#
_cell.length_a   1.000
_cell.length_b   1.000
_cell.length_c   1.000
_cell.angle_alpha   90.00
_cell.angle_beta   90.00
_cell.angle_gamma   90.00
#
_symmetry.space_group_name_H-M   'P 1'
#
loop_
_entity.id
_entity.type
_entity.pdbx_description
1 polymer ?
#
loop_
_entity_poly.entity_id
_entity_poly.type
_entity_poly.pdbx_seq_one_letter_code
_entity_poly.pdbx_strand_id
1 'polypeptide(L)'
;MVRINLILVVFFVVFKIDAQENNCNKVSDSLYFIEIDIRRNDNYPIIMSGVCKEINLDLLTKENEELFVRSFYKLCFYTPDIQGNNKKIISNCLEITEAESYLLDYKNEVLKISSKINKNSLEKTMKLKNNCTVFLRICKIKGLFVVTDKANKDISKNSNELEIDDISEIDKMYIPLKISCYKKPKSKEVF
;
A
#
# COMPACT_ATOMS: atom_id res chain seq x y z
N MET A 1 20.33 64.69 19.06
CA MET A 1 20.93 63.66 18.18
C MET A 1 20.93 62.35 18.96
N VAL A 2 19.89 61.54 18.84
CA VAL A 2 19.80 60.39 17.93
C VAL A 2 21.00 59.45 18.06
N ARG A 3 20.78 58.30 18.73
CA ARG A 3 20.94 56.98 18.11
C ARG A 3 20.31 55.91 19.02
N ILE A 4 19.20 55.40 18.54
CA ILE A 4 18.52 54.18 18.98
C ILE A 4 19.46 53.01 18.64
N ASN A 5 19.93 52.26 19.64
CA ASN A 5 20.51 50.94 19.40
C ASN A 5 19.44 49.90 19.72
N LEU A 6 18.72 49.56 18.65
CA LEU A 6 17.84 48.43 18.54
C LEU A 6 18.72 47.17 18.48
N ILE A 7 18.80 46.39 19.56
CA ILE A 7 19.34 45.03 19.48
C ILE A 7 18.17 44.08 19.64
N LEU A 8 17.81 43.49 18.50
CA LEU A 8 16.86 42.39 18.36
C LEU A 8 17.20 41.28 19.37
N VAL A 9 16.29 41.04 20.30
CA VAL A 9 16.22 39.74 21.00
C VAL A 9 15.61 38.77 19.99
N VAL A 10 16.47 38.06 19.26
CA VAL A 10 16.07 36.99 18.35
C VAL A 10 15.41 35.89 19.18
N PHE A 11 14.09 35.77 19.02
CA PHE A 11 13.31 34.62 19.44
C PHE A 11 13.89 33.36 18.79
N PHE A 12 14.70 32.60 19.54
CA PHE A 12 14.97 31.20 19.24
C PHE A 12 13.72 30.40 19.62
N VAL A 13 12.70 30.46 18.77
CA VAL A 13 11.71 29.38 18.71
C VAL A 13 12.47 28.21 18.07
N VAL A 14 13.05 27.38 18.92
CA VAL A 14 13.51 26.05 18.54
C VAL A 14 12.25 25.31 18.11
N PHE A 15 11.95 25.34 16.81
CA PHE A 15 11.09 24.33 16.22
C PHE A 15 11.77 23.01 16.51
N LYS A 16 11.25 22.27 17.49
CA LYS A 16 11.38 20.81 17.47
C LYS A 16 10.77 20.40 16.14
N ILE A 17 11.62 20.19 15.15
CA ILE A 17 11.28 19.31 14.04
C ILE A 17 11.06 17.98 14.75
N ASP A 18 9.80 17.63 15.00
CA ASP A 18 9.46 16.24 15.25
C ASP A 18 9.97 15.51 14.02
N ALA A 19 11.16 14.91 14.14
CA ALA A 19 11.53 13.81 13.29
C ALA A 19 10.45 12.77 13.60
N GLN A 20 9.42 12.74 12.75
CA GLN A 20 8.39 11.74 12.81
C GLN A 20 9.13 10.42 12.70
N GLU A 21 9.29 9.73 13.82
CA GLU A 21 9.93 8.41 13.88
C GLU A 21 9.08 7.55 12.95
N ASN A 22 9.58 7.29 11.74
CA ASN A 22 8.91 6.41 10.81
C ASN A 22 8.94 5.03 11.47
N ASN A 23 7.81 4.64 12.09
CA ASN A 23 7.67 3.35 12.76
C ASN A 23 7.68 2.24 11.70
N CYS A 24 8.87 1.81 11.30
CA CYS A 24 9.07 0.72 10.37
C CYS A 24 9.26 -0.58 11.15
N ASN A 25 8.29 -1.48 11.04
CA ASN A 25 8.32 -2.78 11.69
C ASN A 25 8.43 -3.91 10.66
N LYS A 26 9.32 -4.87 10.90
CA LYS A 26 9.39 -6.10 10.08
C LYS A 26 8.44 -7.14 10.64
N VAL A 27 7.53 -7.63 9.79
CA VAL A 27 6.53 -8.64 10.18
C VAL A 27 6.58 -9.81 9.21
N SER A 28 6.65 -11.03 9.76
CA SER A 28 6.48 -12.27 9.00
C SER A 28 5.05 -12.77 9.12
N ASP A 29 4.35 -12.88 8.00
CA ASP A 29 2.92 -13.13 8.04
C ASP A 29 2.39 -13.97 6.87
N SER A 30 1.20 -14.54 7.05
CA SER A 30 0.37 -15.07 5.97
C SER A 30 -0.87 -14.21 5.79
N LEU A 31 -1.00 -13.62 4.61
CA LEU A 31 -2.02 -12.62 4.29
C LEU A 31 -2.68 -12.96 2.95
N TYR A 32 -3.89 -12.46 2.73
CA TYR A 32 -4.49 -12.37 1.41
C TYR A 32 -3.98 -11.10 0.74
N PHE A 33 -3.20 -11.24 -0.32
CA PHE A 33 -2.90 -10.16 -1.25
C PHE A 33 -4.04 -10.01 -2.24
N ILE A 34 -4.53 -8.79 -2.39
CA ILE A 34 -5.67 -8.46 -3.24
C ILE A 34 -5.27 -7.31 -4.15
N GLU A 35 -5.27 -7.55 -5.45
CA GLU A 35 -5.22 -6.51 -6.47
C GLU A 35 -6.65 -6.18 -6.91
N ILE A 36 -6.93 -4.88 -7.01
CA ILE A 36 -8.19 -4.29 -7.41
C ILE A 36 -7.96 -3.59 -8.74
N ASP A 37 -8.75 -3.95 -9.75
CA ASP A 37 -8.83 -3.26 -11.05
C ASP A 37 -10.29 -2.81 -11.25
N ILE A 38 -10.54 -1.51 -11.16
CA ILE A 38 -11.87 -0.91 -11.34
C ILE A 38 -11.92 -0.25 -12.71
N ARG A 39 -12.75 -0.81 -13.60
CA ARG A 39 -12.92 -0.32 -14.97
C ARG A 39 -14.22 0.47 -15.12
N ARG A 40 -14.09 1.63 -15.76
CA ARG A 40 -15.22 2.44 -16.27
C ARG A 40 -15.31 2.24 -17.78
N ASN A 41 -16.46 2.55 -18.37
CA ASN A 41 -16.65 2.41 -19.82
C ASN A 41 -15.83 3.42 -20.64
N ASP A 42 -15.31 4.48 -20.01
CA ASP A 42 -14.76 5.67 -20.66
C ASP A 42 -13.38 6.13 -20.12
N ASN A 43 -12.83 5.49 -19.08
CA ASN A 43 -11.63 5.96 -18.39
C ASN A 43 -10.58 4.88 -18.17
N TYR A 44 -9.34 5.32 -17.87
CA TYR A 44 -8.26 4.46 -17.40
C TYR A 44 -8.68 3.68 -16.13
N PRO A 45 -8.30 2.40 -16.00
CA PRO A 45 -8.66 1.59 -14.86
C PRO A 45 -8.02 2.12 -13.59
N ILE A 46 -8.76 2.15 -12.49
CA ILE A 46 -8.18 2.39 -11.15
C ILE A 46 -7.55 1.08 -10.71
N ILE A 47 -6.24 1.07 -10.47
CA ILE A 47 -5.51 -0.12 -10.02
C ILE A 47 -4.99 0.16 -8.61
N MET A 48 -5.41 -0.63 -7.64
CA MET A 48 -4.94 -0.52 -6.25
C MET A 48 -4.67 -1.91 -5.69
N SER A 49 -3.93 -1.99 -4.58
CA SER A 49 -3.70 -3.25 -3.89
C SER A 49 -3.76 -3.13 -2.38
N GLY A 50 -4.07 -4.24 -1.73
CA GLY A 50 -4.04 -4.36 -0.28
C GLY A 50 -3.68 -5.75 0.21
N VAL A 51 -3.39 -5.85 1.50
CA VAL A 51 -3.24 -7.11 2.22
C VAL A 51 -4.12 -7.15 3.46
N CYS A 52 -4.66 -8.33 3.78
CA CYS A 52 -5.46 -8.55 4.99
C CYS A 52 -5.27 -9.97 5.52
N LYS A 53 -5.61 -10.18 6.80
CA LYS A 53 -5.59 -11.51 7.43
C LYS A 53 -6.72 -12.39 6.92
N GLU A 54 -7.88 -11.77 6.74
CA GLU A 54 -9.13 -12.38 6.32
C GLU A 54 -9.86 -11.36 5.45
N ILE A 55 -10.69 -11.85 4.52
CA ILE A 55 -11.52 -10.99 3.66
C ILE A 55 -12.90 -11.59 3.52
N ASN A 56 -13.93 -10.78 3.73
CA ASN A 56 -15.30 -11.10 3.35
C ASN A 56 -15.78 -10.08 2.31
N LEU A 57 -15.98 -10.55 1.07
CA LEU A 57 -16.39 -9.69 -0.04
C LEU A 57 -17.82 -9.15 0.12
N ASP A 58 -18.66 -9.73 0.96
CA ASP A 58 -20.02 -9.27 1.23
C ASP A 58 -20.06 -8.03 2.13
N LEU A 59 -18.96 -7.73 2.83
CA LEU A 59 -18.81 -6.51 3.63
C LEU A 59 -18.41 -5.28 2.79
N LEU A 60 -18.05 -5.47 1.52
CA LEU A 60 -17.63 -4.39 0.63
C LEU A 60 -18.84 -3.64 0.06
N THR A 61 -18.76 -2.31 0.05
CA THR A 61 -19.84 -1.50 -0.53
C THR A 61 -19.82 -1.63 -2.06
N LYS A 62 -21.00 -1.67 -2.69
CA LYS A 62 -21.13 -1.84 -4.15
C LYS A 62 -21.69 -0.58 -4.84
N GLU A 63 -21.55 0.58 -4.21
CA GLU A 63 -22.15 1.84 -4.68
C GLU A 63 -21.38 2.45 -5.86
N ASN A 64 -20.14 2.88 -5.62
CA ASN A 64 -19.22 3.47 -6.58
C ASN A 64 -17.77 3.13 -6.21
N GLU A 65 -16.81 3.49 -7.05
CA GLU A 65 -15.40 3.17 -6.89
C GLU A 65 -14.78 3.73 -5.61
N GLU A 66 -15.12 4.96 -5.21
CA GLU A 66 -14.53 5.58 -4.02
C GLU A 66 -15.03 4.88 -2.76
N LEU A 67 -16.34 4.67 -2.65
CA LEU A 67 -16.95 3.96 -1.53
C LEU A 67 -16.50 2.50 -1.48
N PHE A 68 -16.31 1.86 -2.63
CA PHE A 68 -15.74 0.52 -2.72
C PHE A 68 -14.34 0.50 -2.11
N VAL A 69 -13.43 1.35 -2.59
CA VAL A 69 -12.04 1.44 -2.13
C VAL A 69 -11.96 1.77 -0.64
N ARG A 70 -12.73 2.75 -0.16
CA ARG A 70 -12.80 3.09 1.26
C ARG A 70 -13.24 1.89 2.10
N SER A 71 -14.31 1.19 1.67
CA SER A 71 -14.78 0.00 2.40
C SER A 71 -13.79 -1.16 2.38
N PHE A 72 -13.01 -1.30 1.30
CA PHE A 72 -11.92 -2.26 1.22
C PHE A 72 -10.82 -1.94 2.23
N TYR A 73 -10.38 -0.69 2.34
CA TYR A 73 -9.35 -0.29 3.29
C TYR A 73 -9.81 -0.22 4.75
N LYS A 74 -11.12 -0.36 5.04
CA LYS A 74 -11.58 -0.68 6.40
C LYS A 74 -11.23 -2.10 6.85
N LEU A 75 -10.99 -3.00 5.89
CA LEU A 75 -10.71 -4.43 6.12
C LEU A 75 -9.26 -4.81 5.82
N CYS A 76 -8.62 -4.03 4.95
CA CYS A 76 -7.30 -4.32 4.40
C CYS A 76 -6.33 -3.16 4.63
N PHE A 77 -5.05 -3.49 4.70
CA PHE A 77 -3.98 -2.51 4.70
C PHE A 77 -3.53 -2.22 3.27
N TYR A 78 -3.13 -0.98 3.01
CA TYR A 78 -2.55 -0.61 1.72
C TYR A 78 -1.23 -1.35 1.48
N THR A 79 -1.05 -1.86 0.26
CA THR A 79 0.26 -2.27 -0.24
C THR A 79 0.48 -1.53 -1.55
N PRO A 80 1.64 -0.86 -1.71
CA PRO A 80 2.00 -0.31 -3.00
C PRO A 80 2.16 -1.44 -4.03
N ASP A 81 2.11 -1.07 -5.30
CA ASP A 81 2.33 -2.01 -6.38
C ASP A 81 3.67 -2.72 -6.21
N ILE A 82 3.60 -4.05 -6.28
CA ILE A 82 4.76 -4.94 -6.22
C ILE A 82 5.68 -4.70 -7.43
N GLN A 83 5.16 -4.23 -8.55
CA GLN A 83 5.98 -3.84 -9.70
C GLN A 83 6.54 -2.42 -9.57
N GLY A 84 6.02 -1.63 -8.62
CA GLY A 84 6.44 -0.27 -8.34
C GLY A 84 7.84 -0.18 -7.73
N ASN A 85 8.44 1.01 -7.85
CA ASN A 85 9.75 1.32 -7.27
C ASN A 85 9.63 1.62 -5.77
N ASN A 86 9.53 0.57 -4.95
CA ASN A 86 9.46 0.69 -3.49
C ASN A 86 10.80 1.02 -2.82
N LYS A 87 11.85 1.35 -3.61
CA LYS A 87 13.21 1.55 -3.13
C LYS A 87 13.32 2.58 -2.01
N LYS A 88 12.69 3.75 -2.18
CA LYS A 88 12.80 4.84 -1.19
C LYS A 88 12.25 4.42 0.17
N ILE A 89 11.04 3.86 0.21
CA ILE A 89 10.42 3.44 1.46
C ILE A 89 11.23 2.33 2.14
N ILE A 90 11.75 1.38 1.35
CA ILE A 90 12.57 0.29 1.86
C ILE A 90 13.89 0.79 2.44
N SER A 91 14.57 1.71 1.74
CA SER A 91 15.79 2.35 2.25
C SER A 91 15.55 3.20 3.50
N ASN A 92 14.36 3.77 3.67
CA ASN A 92 14.01 4.52 4.88
C ASN A 92 13.66 3.62 6.07
N CYS A 93 13.23 2.38 5.80
CA CYS A 93 12.73 1.47 6.81
C CYS A 93 13.71 0.37 7.23
N LEU A 94 14.79 0.17 6.48
CA LEU A 94 15.78 -0.87 6.73
C LEU A 94 17.17 -0.24 6.90
N GLU A 95 18.03 -0.92 7.65
CA GLU A 95 19.46 -0.61 7.70
C GLU A 95 20.07 -0.66 6.30
N ILE A 96 21.07 0.19 6.02
CA ILE A 96 21.64 0.39 4.67
C ILE A 96 22.02 -0.94 4.01
N THR A 97 22.73 -1.80 4.74
CA THR A 97 23.20 -3.10 4.23
C THR A 97 22.06 -4.07 3.94
N GLU A 98 20.98 -4.02 4.73
CA GLU A 98 19.79 -4.84 4.54
C GLU A 98 18.97 -4.34 3.34
N ALA A 99 18.82 -3.02 3.21
CA ALA A 99 18.15 -2.39 2.07
C ALA A 99 18.87 -2.71 0.76
N GLU A 100 20.20 -2.60 0.71
CA GLU A 100 21.00 -2.90 -0.48
C GLU A 100 20.86 -4.35 -0.93
N SER A 101 21.00 -5.29 0.01
CA SER A 101 20.82 -6.72 -0.26
C SER A 101 19.42 -6.99 -0.81
N TYR A 102 18.40 -6.37 -0.22
CA TYR A 102 17.03 -6.51 -0.66
C TYR A 102 16.81 -6.02 -2.09
N LEU A 103 17.25 -4.79 -2.37
CA LEU A 103 16.99 -4.13 -3.65
C LEU A 103 17.68 -4.83 -4.81
N LEU A 104 18.83 -5.47 -4.55
CA LEU A 104 19.53 -6.31 -5.51
C LEU A 104 18.69 -7.55 -5.90
N ASP A 105 18.12 -8.23 -4.91
CA ASP A 105 17.27 -9.41 -5.12
C ASP A 105 15.92 -9.03 -5.75
N TYR A 106 15.34 -7.92 -5.31
CA TYR A 106 14.00 -7.47 -5.71
C TYR A 106 13.86 -7.31 -7.23
N LYS A 107 14.83 -6.67 -7.88
CA LYS A 107 14.78 -6.42 -9.33
C LYS A 107 14.63 -7.71 -10.14
N ASN A 108 15.24 -8.80 -9.68
CA ASN A 108 15.19 -10.10 -10.35
C ASN A 108 13.94 -10.93 -9.97
N GLU A 109 13.33 -10.62 -8.83
CA GLU A 109 12.21 -11.38 -8.28
C GLU A 109 10.85 -10.75 -8.58
N VAL A 110 10.73 -9.43 -8.80
CA VAL A 110 9.45 -8.73 -9.05
C VAL A 110 8.60 -9.39 -10.15
N LEU A 111 9.19 -9.67 -11.31
CA LEU A 111 8.48 -10.32 -12.42
C LEU A 111 8.01 -11.72 -12.05
N LYS A 112 8.81 -12.46 -11.26
CA LYS A 112 8.46 -13.79 -10.77
C LYS A 112 7.35 -13.70 -9.73
N ILE A 113 7.37 -12.70 -8.85
CA ILE A 113 6.33 -12.47 -7.84
C ILE A 113 5.00 -12.20 -8.54
N SER A 114 4.96 -11.25 -9.49
CA SER A 114 3.76 -10.93 -10.27
C SER A 114 3.21 -12.16 -11.01
N SER A 115 4.08 -12.91 -11.71
CA SER A 115 3.70 -14.14 -12.41
C SER A 115 3.13 -15.21 -11.45
N LYS A 116 3.77 -15.42 -10.28
CA LYS A 116 3.31 -16.38 -9.28
C LYS A 116 1.98 -15.97 -8.65
N ILE A 117 1.77 -14.68 -8.37
CA ILE A 117 0.48 -14.17 -7.90
C ILE A 117 -0.59 -14.47 -8.95
N ASN A 118 -0.37 -14.08 -10.21
CA ASN A 118 -1.33 -14.31 -11.29
C ASN A 118 -1.72 -15.78 -11.43
N LYS A 119 -0.74 -16.69 -11.42
CA LYS A 119 -0.99 -18.14 -11.55
C LYS A 119 -1.71 -18.75 -10.35
N ASN A 120 -1.52 -18.20 -9.15
CA ASN A 120 -2.06 -18.74 -7.90
C ASN A 120 -3.18 -17.89 -7.32
N SER A 121 -3.93 -17.17 -8.15
CA SER A 121 -5.01 -16.32 -7.70
C SER A 121 -6.40 -16.91 -7.91
N LEU A 122 -7.31 -16.53 -7.02
CA LEU A 122 -8.74 -16.59 -7.22
C LEU A 122 -9.18 -15.24 -7.82
N GLU A 123 -9.87 -15.30 -8.95
CA GLU A 123 -10.42 -14.12 -9.59
C GLU A 123 -11.90 -13.96 -9.23
N LYS A 124 -12.29 -12.71 -8.94
CA LYS A 124 -13.68 -12.34 -8.67
C LYS A 124 -14.04 -11.08 -9.44
N THR A 125 -15.30 -11.00 -9.84
CA THR A 125 -15.83 -9.83 -10.52
C THR A 125 -17.06 -9.35 -9.77
N MET A 126 -17.16 -8.04 -9.57
CA MET A 126 -18.30 -7.40 -8.94
C MET A 126 -18.73 -6.20 -9.77
N LYS A 127 -20.04 -6.01 -9.90
CA LYS A 127 -20.61 -4.85 -10.56
C LYS A 127 -21.03 -3.82 -9.51
N LEU A 128 -20.59 -2.58 -9.68
CA LEU A 128 -21.00 -1.45 -8.86
C LEU A 128 -22.30 -0.84 -9.42
N LYS A 129 -23.07 -0.15 -8.57
CA LYS A 129 -24.33 0.48 -8.97
C LYS A 129 -24.15 1.58 -10.01
N ASN A 130 -22.99 2.25 -10.01
CA ASN A 130 -22.63 3.22 -11.03
C ASN A 130 -22.12 2.60 -12.35
N ASN A 131 -22.38 1.31 -12.59
CA ASN A 131 -21.97 0.53 -13.76
C ASN A 131 -20.46 0.27 -13.91
N CYS A 132 -19.63 0.70 -12.95
CA CYS A 132 -18.23 0.27 -12.93
C CYS A 132 -18.13 -1.23 -12.63
N THR A 133 -17.10 -1.87 -13.17
CA THR A 133 -16.79 -3.28 -12.90
C THR A 133 -15.50 -3.38 -12.11
N VAL A 134 -15.55 -4.05 -10.96
CA VAL A 134 -14.39 -4.35 -10.13
C VAL A 134 -13.93 -5.76 -10.42
N PHE A 135 -12.68 -5.90 -10.83
CA PHE A 135 -11.97 -7.16 -10.95
C PHE A 135 -11.04 -7.30 -9.74
N LEU A 136 -11.18 -8.38 -9.00
CA LEU A 136 -10.33 -8.72 -7.88
C LEU A 136 -9.47 -9.93 -8.22
N ARG A 137 -8.18 -9.81 -7.95
CA ARG A 137 -7.24 -10.93 -7.98
C ARG A 137 -6.74 -11.18 -6.57
N ILE A 138 -7.08 -12.34 -6.02
CA ILE A 138 -6.86 -12.68 -4.60
C ILE A 138 -5.88 -13.86 -4.52
N CYS A 139 -4.72 -13.65 -3.89
CA CYS A 139 -3.73 -14.69 -3.64
C CYS A 139 -3.40 -14.76 -2.15
N LYS A 140 -3.40 -15.97 -1.57
CA LYS A 140 -2.88 -16.13 -0.20
C LYS A 140 -1.36 -16.22 -0.28
N ILE A 141 -0.69 -15.26 0.34
CA ILE A 141 0.77 -15.16 0.37
C ILE A 141 1.29 -15.41 1.78
N LYS A 142 2.53 -15.91 1.89
CA LYS A 142 3.30 -15.90 3.13
C LYS A 142 4.63 -15.22 2.88
N GLY A 143 4.98 -14.23 3.67
CA GLY A 143 6.16 -13.42 3.41
C GLY A 143 6.66 -12.62 4.59
N LEU A 144 7.75 -11.91 4.35
CA LEU A 144 8.29 -10.86 5.18
C LEU A 144 7.85 -9.52 4.61
N PHE A 145 7.35 -8.65 5.47
CA PHE A 145 6.82 -7.33 5.12
C PHE A 145 7.48 -6.27 5.99
N VAL A 146 7.63 -5.07 5.45
CA VAL A 146 7.81 -3.85 6.23
C VAL A 146 6.44 -3.23 6.43
N VAL A 147 6.11 -2.89 7.66
CA VAL A 147 4.91 -2.15 8.03
C VAL A 147 5.33 -0.75 8.46
N THR A 148 4.77 0.27 7.83
CA THR A 148 5.05 1.67 8.15
C THR A 148 3.77 2.49 8.09
N ASP A 149 3.74 3.62 8.79
CA ASP A 149 2.58 4.51 8.81
C ASP A 149 2.45 5.27 7.48
N LYS A 150 1.21 5.54 7.05
CA LYS A 150 0.90 6.30 5.82
C LYS A 150 1.61 7.66 5.74
N ALA A 151 1.89 8.28 6.88
CA ALA A 151 2.56 9.58 6.96
C ALA A 151 3.99 9.58 6.38
N ASN A 152 4.57 8.42 6.08
CA ASN A 152 5.84 8.28 5.39
C ASN A 152 5.68 8.66 3.90
N LYS A 153 5.98 9.91 3.55
CA LYS A 153 5.70 10.55 2.24
C LYS A 153 6.48 10.01 1.03
N ASP A 154 7.30 8.98 1.19
CA ASP A 154 8.15 8.44 0.11
C ASP A 154 7.48 7.35 -0.75
N ILE A 155 6.15 7.33 -0.76
CA ILE A 155 5.35 6.36 -1.51
C ILE A 155 5.42 6.68 -3.00
N SER A 156 5.91 5.72 -3.78
CA SER A 156 5.76 5.79 -5.23
C SER A 156 4.31 5.48 -5.58
N LYS A 157 3.58 6.49 -6.05
CA LYS A 157 2.24 6.36 -6.59
C LYS A 157 2.32 5.72 -7.98
N ASN A 158 1.42 4.80 -8.26
CA ASN A 158 1.11 4.48 -9.65
C ASN A 158 0.22 5.58 -10.24
N SER A 159 0.34 5.81 -11.55
CA SER A 159 -0.38 6.88 -12.26
C SER A 159 -1.91 6.73 -12.26
N ASN A 160 -2.42 5.55 -11.86
CA ASN A 160 -3.84 5.20 -11.93
C ASN A 160 -4.42 4.80 -10.56
N GLU A 161 -3.75 5.14 -9.47
CA GLU A 161 -4.29 4.96 -8.12
C GLU A 161 -5.21 6.14 -7.75
N LEU A 162 -6.19 5.88 -6.87
CA LEU A 162 -6.80 6.98 -6.12
C LEU A 162 -5.75 7.59 -5.19
N GLU A 163 -5.88 8.87 -4.90
CA GLU A 163 -4.96 9.58 -4.03
C GLU A 163 -4.98 8.97 -2.63
N ILE A 164 -3.90 8.29 -2.25
CA ILE A 164 -3.80 7.56 -0.98
C ILE A 164 -4.00 8.51 0.18
N ASP A 165 -3.48 9.74 0.09
CA ASP A 165 -3.59 10.78 1.10
C ASP A 165 -5.05 11.12 1.42
N ASP A 166 -5.95 11.03 0.45
CA ASP A 166 -7.38 11.34 0.57
C ASP A 166 -8.21 10.19 1.19
N ILE A 167 -7.63 9.00 1.33
CA ILE A 167 -8.28 7.81 1.91
C ILE A 167 -7.91 7.72 3.40
N SER A 168 -8.82 8.19 4.26
CA SER A 168 -8.67 8.18 5.72
C SER A 168 -8.56 6.78 6.33
N GLU A 169 -9.11 5.77 5.66
CA GLU A 169 -9.11 4.38 6.09
C GLU A 169 -7.74 3.72 5.97
N ILE A 170 -6.82 4.30 5.19
CA ILE A 170 -5.43 3.84 5.12
C ILE A 170 -4.65 4.50 6.26
N ASP A 171 -4.31 3.73 7.28
CA ASP A 171 -3.48 4.16 8.40
C ASP A 171 -2.03 3.65 8.28
N LYS A 172 -1.88 2.40 7.82
CA LYS A 172 -0.63 1.66 7.68
C LYS A 172 -0.49 1.07 6.29
N MET A 173 0.77 0.88 5.93
CA MET A 173 1.19 0.31 4.67
C MET A 173 2.02 -0.93 4.90
N TYR A 174 1.76 -1.96 4.12
CA TYR A 174 2.51 -3.21 4.11
C TYR A 174 3.29 -3.28 2.82
N ILE A 175 4.61 -3.33 2.91
CA ILE A 175 5.51 -3.40 1.77
C ILE A 175 6.10 -4.81 1.76
N PRO A 176 5.77 -5.64 0.77
CA PRO A 176 6.30 -6.98 0.70
C PRO A 176 7.79 -6.92 0.43
N LEU A 177 8.58 -7.40 1.39
CA LEU A 177 10.00 -7.66 1.15
C LEU A 177 10.09 -8.97 0.36
N LYS A 178 9.82 -10.09 1.01
CA LYS A 178 10.04 -11.42 0.43
C LYS A 178 8.80 -12.27 0.55
N ILE A 179 8.33 -12.84 -0.56
CA ILE A 179 7.20 -13.78 -0.55
C ILE A 179 7.72 -15.19 -0.78
N SER A 180 7.47 -16.05 0.20
CA SER A 180 7.93 -17.44 0.28
C SER A 180 6.90 -18.46 -0.20
N CYS A 181 5.61 -18.11 -0.19
CA CYS A 181 4.52 -19.01 -0.55
C CYS A 181 3.41 -18.24 -1.28
N TYR A 182 2.78 -18.91 -2.24
CA TYR A 182 1.66 -18.42 -3.03
C TYR A 182 0.64 -19.55 -3.11
N LYS A 183 -0.60 -19.26 -2.74
CA LYS A 183 -1.67 -20.26 -2.74
C LYS A 183 -2.96 -19.64 -3.21
N LYS A 184 -3.63 -20.33 -4.12
CA LYS A 184 -4.99 -20.00 -4.53
C LYS A 184 -5.95 -20.19 -3.36
N PRO A 185 -6.64 -19.14 -2.90
CA PRO A 185 -7.69 -19.26 -1.89
C PRO A 185 -8.81 -20.19 -2.36
N LYS A 186 -9.45 -20.88 -1.41
CA LYS A 186 -10.73 -21.56 -1.67
C LYS A 186 -11.82 -20.50 -1.73
N SER A 187 -12.79 -20.66 -2.63
CA SER A 187 -13.89 -19.70 -2.78
C SER A 187 -14.61 -19.41 -1.45
N LYS A 188 -14.83 -20.42 -0.60
CA LYS A 188 -15.49 -20.28 0.71
C LYS A 188 -14.70 -19.49 1.77
N GLU A 189 -13.43 -19.17 1.51
CA GLU A 189 -12.58 -18.40 2.43
C GLU A 189 -12.72 -16.89 2.21
N VAL A 190 -13.44 -16.46 1.17
CA VAL A 190 -13.60 -15.04 0.79
C VAL A 190 -15.07 -14.56 0.82
N PHE A 191 -15.96 -15.37 1.38
CA PHE A 191 -17.39 -15.11 1.61
C PHE A 191 -17.76 -15.45 3.05
#